data_AF-A0A935BL23-F1
#
_entry.id   AF-A0A935BL23-F1
#
_cell.length_a   1.000
_cell.length_b   1.000
_cell.length_c   1.000
_cell.angle_alpha   90.00
_cell.angle_beta   90.00
_cell.angle_gamma   90.00
#
_symmetry.space_group_name_H-M   'P 1'
#
loop_
_entity.id
_entity.type
_entity.pdbx_description
1 polymer ?
#
loop_
_entity_poly.entity_id
_entity_poly.type
_entity_poly.pdbx_seq_one_letter_code
_entity_poly.pdbx_strand_id
1 'polypeptide(L)'
;MMKTTLLAAIVTTAALISACSGAATNTNNSSSSANNSATAKAPEKPVVTLKPGEVPFEGMSNVATTAKAGDIVLTIDEAKIAEIAGGAKDPTAIFNNRVMVTPGELESEVEDSFKKKYKVANAYIIAIPKGQKAKVGDVVLTWWQSGGGMMRGYVTEAANPAEPTVRYLGMSPREDKSDKLKPDSFIVVNNEWAPGAPVVSKDANGTEFAYILRVNGDKVLISGFARKLRVRSKADLTPISYKPTFKVGDEVKASFMSSFDPATVVSIDPKTGKVKVKRVRPEEEKDLDFGEVTK
;
A
#
# COMPACT_ATOMS: atom_id res chain seq x y z
N MET A 1 -17.46 52.74 33.26
CA MET A 1 -17.34 53.61 32.07
C MET A 1 -16.10 53.20 31.30
N MET A 2 -16.15 53.40 29.98
CA MET A 2 -15.07 53.27 28.99
C MET A 2 -14.78 51.85 28.45
N LYS A 3 -15.27 51.68 27.22
CA LYS A 3 -15.12 50.58 26.27
C LYS A 3 -13.71 50.61 25.67
N THR A 4 -13.10 49.45 25.47
CA THR A 4 -11.96 49.30 24.55
C THR A 4 -12.28 48.21 23.54
N THR A 5 -12.60 48.66 22.34
CA THR A 5 -12.90 47.86 21.14
C THR A 5 -11.59 47.25 20.60
N LEU A 6 -11.54 45.94 20.41
CA LEU A 6 -10.44 45.26 19.72
C LEU A 6 -10.89 44.96 18.27
N LEU A 7 -10.34 45.71 17.31
CA LEU A 7 -10.44 45.38 15.89
C LEU A 7 -9.44 44.27 15.56
N ALA A 8 -9.93 43.13 15.08
CA ALA A 8 -9.11 42.11 14.45
C ALA A 8 -8.94 42.45 12.96
N ALA A 9 -7.71 42.80 12.57
CA ALA A 9 -7.33 42.98 11.18
C ALA A 9 -6.99 41.62 10.55
N ILE A 10 -7.74 41.25 9.51
CA ILE A 10 -7.51 40.09 8.66
C ILE A 10 -6.40 40.47 7.66
N VAL A 11 -5.25 39.80 7.74
CA VAL A 11 -4.19 39.89 6.73
C VAL A 11 -4.31 38.69 5.80
N THR A 12 -4.94 38.91 4.66
CA THR A 12 -4.92 38.00 3.50
C THR A 12 -3.78 38.38 2.57
N THR A 13 -2.75 37.54 2.50
CA THR A 13 -1.66 37.64 1.51
C THR A 13 -2.06 36.89 0.24
N ALA A 14 -2.58 37.61 -0.75
CA ALA A 14 -2.75 37.13 -2.11
C ALA A 14 -1.46 37.38 -2.91
N ALA A 15 -0.83 36.31 -3.41
CA ALA A 15 0.34 36.40 -4.28
C ALA A 15 -0.08 36.72 -5.72
N LEU A 16 0.64 37.67 -6.29
CA LEU A 16 0.41 38.34 -7.57
C LEU A 16 0.62 37.41 -8.78
N ILE A 17 -0.33 37.47 -9.71
CA ILE A 17 -0.20 36.97 -11.08
C ILE A 17 0.39 38.11 -11.91
N SER A 18 1.61 37.95 -12.42
CA SER A 18 2.17 38.84 -13.43
C SER A 18 1.67 38.45 -14.81
N ALA A 19 0.78 39.27 -15.36
CA ALA A 19 0.49 39.34 -16.79
C ALA A 19 1.36 40.44 -17.42
N CYS A 20 2.13 40.10 -18.46
CA CYS A 20 2.68 41.08 -19.38
C CYS A 20 1.62 41.47 -20.41
N SER A 21 1.54 42.78 -20.60
CA SER A 21 0.62 43.57 -21.41
C SER A 21 0.72 43.35 -22.91
N GLY A 22 -0.42 43.48 -23.58
CA GLY A 22 -0.52 43.82 -25.00
C GLY A 22 -1.93 44.31 -25.31
N ALA A 23 -2.10 45.64 -25.37
CA ALA A 23 -3.36 46.31 -25.63
C ALA A 23 -3.75 46.26 -27.12
N ALA A 24 -5.02 46.03 -27.41
CA ALA A 24 -5.72 46.59 -28.58
C ALA A 24 -7.24 46.48 -28.40
N THR A 25 -7.92 47.63 -28.42
CA THR A 25 -9.37 47.75 -28.54
C THR A 25 -9.77 47.81 -30.03
N ASN A 26 -10.84 47.08 -30.34
CA ASN A 26 -11.98 47.41 -31.22
C ASN A 26 -12.28 46.51 -32.42
N THR A 27 -13.61 46.30 -32.50
CA THR A 27 -14.50 46.08 -33.65
C THR A 27 -14.78 44.65 -34.15
N ASN A 28 -16.06 44.29 -33.97
CA ASN A 28 -16.85 43.29 -34.68
C ASN A 28 -16.49 43.17 -36.18
N ASN A 29 -16.39 41.95 -36.69
CA ASN A 29 -17.43 41.42 -37.57
C ASN A 29 -17.26 39.91 -37.82
N SER A 30 -18.39 39.20 -37.75
CA SER A 30 -18.51 37.80 -38.16
C SER A 30 -18.25 37.63 -39.66
N SER A 31 -17.42 36.67 -40.03
CA SER A 31 -17.68 35.80 -41.18
C SER A 31 -16.72 34.59 -41.21
N SER A 32 -17.36 33.41 -41.12
CA SER A 32 -16.96 32.09 -41.61
C SER A 32 -15.49 31.83 -41.98
N SER A 33 -14.87 30.92 -41.24
CA SER A 33 -14.04 29.87 -41.84
C SER A 33 -14.15 28.60 -41.01
N ALA A 34 -14.66 27.56 -41.65
CA ALA A 34 -14.66 26.20 -41.13
C ALA A 34 -13.21 25.77 -40.89
N ASN A 35 -12.86 25.48 -39.64
CA ASN A 35 -11.61 24.83 -39.32
C ASN A 35 -11.93 23.53 -38.60
N ASN A 36 -11.85 22.43 -39.33
CA ASN A 36 -11.83 21.07 -38.81
C ASN A 36 -10.60 20.94 -37.91
N SER A 37 -10.76 21.19 -36.61
CA SER A 37 -9.77 20.81 -35.61
C SER A 37 -9.91 19.31 -35.39
N ALA A 38 -9.25 18.53 -36.24
CA ALA A 38 -8.95 17.14 -35.96
C ALA A 38 -8.11 17.11 -34.69
N THR A 39 -8.72 16.71 -33.58
CA THR A 39 -8.02 16.45 -32.33
C THR A 39 -7.04 15.33 -32.63
N ALA A 40 -5.75 15.66 -32.76
CA ALA A 40 -4.71 14.68 -32.96
C ALA A 40 -4.72 13.72 -31.76
N LYS A 41 -5.24 12.50 -31.97
CA LYS A 41 -5.19 11.41 -31.02
C LYS A 41 -3.71 11.20 -30.69
N ALA A 42 -3.34 11.39 -29.42
CA ALA A 42 -2.00 11.10 -28.95
C ALA A 42 -1.62 9.68 -29.42
N PRO A 43 -0.38 9.45 -29.90
CA PRO A 43 0.01 8.15 -30.40
C PRO A 43 -0.25 7.10 -29.32
N GLU A 44 -1.06 6.09 -29.67
CA GLU A 44 -1.30 4.93 -28.81
C GLU A 44 0.06 4.29 -28.52
N LYS A 45 0.44 4.26 -27.24
CA LYS A 45 1.62 3.49 -26.83
C LYS A 45 1.42 2.04 -27.28
N PRO A 46 2.42 1.40 -27.88
CA PRO A 46 2.31 0.01 -28.27
C PRO A 46 1.93 -0.84 -27.05
N VAL A 47 0.88 -1.63 -27.19
CA VAL A 47 0.42 -2.56 -26.15
C VAL A 47 1.46 -3.67 -26.05
N VAL A 48 2.27 -3.64 -24.99
CA VAL A 48 3.22 -4.72 -24.68
C VAL A 48 2.41 -5.93 -24.24
N THR A 49 2.47 -7.01 -25.02
CA THR A 49 1.84 -8.28 -24.67
C THR A 49 2.88 -9.20 -24.04
N LEU A 50 2.72 -9.50 -22.75
CA LEU A 50 3.57 -10.45 -22.03
C LEU A 50 3.10 -11.89 -22.29
N LYS A 51 4.02 -12.86 -22.21
CA LYS A 51 3.67 -14.29 -22.22
C LYS A 51 2.86 -14.65 -20.96
N PRO A 52 2.10 -15.75 -20.97
CA PRO A 52 1.39 -16.20 -19.78
C PRO A 52 2.30 -16.32 -18.56
N GLY A 53 1.90 -15.70 -17.45
CA GLY A 53 2.67 -15.66 -16.19
C GLY A 53 3.88 -14.72 -16.18
N GLU A 54 4.28 -14.16 -17.33
CA GLU A 54 5.40 -13.24 -17.42
C GLU A 54 5.07 -11.92 -16.72
N VAL A 55 6.04 -11.45 -15.93
CA VAL A 55 6.00 -10.16 -15.24
C VAL A 55 7.34 -9.47 -15.41
N PRO A 56 7.40 -8.12 -15.44
CA PRO A 56 8.66 -7.37 -15.53
C PRO A 56 9.39 -7.33 -14.16
N PHE A 57 9.39 -8.46 -13.46
CA PHE A 57 9.95 -8.67 -12.14
C PHE A 57 10.78 -9.95 -12.18
N GLU A 58 12.10 -9.81 -12.24
CA GLU A 58 13.03 -10.93 -12.40
C GLU A 58 12.79 -12.02 -11.34
N GLY A 59 12.69 -13.27 -11.79
CA GLY A 59 12.47 -14.43 -10.91
C GLY A 59 11.06 -14.54 -10.33
N MET A 60 10.08 -13.81 -10.87
CA MET A 60 8.68 -13.89 -10.45
C MET A 60 7.74 -14.51 -11.49
N SER A 61 8.21 -14.84 -12.70
CA SER A 61 7.34 -15.34 -13.79
C SER A 61 6.91 -16.81 -13.66
N ASN A 62 7.44 -17.56 -12.69
CA ASN A 62 7.21 -19.00 -12.50
C ASN A 62 6.49 -19.33 -11.16
N VAL A 63 5.66 -18.41 -10.68
CA VAL A 63 4.96 -18.56 -9.39
C VAL A 63 3.69 -19.39 -9.54
N ALA A 64 3.53 -20.43 -8.72
CA ALA A 64 2.27 -21.17 -8.61
C ALA A 64 1.28 -20.48 -7.65
N THR A 65 -0.03 -20.69 -7.80
CA THR A 65 -1.03 -20.22 -6.83
C THR A 65 -1.52 -21.35 -5.92
N THR A 66 -1.88 -21.02 -4.67
CA THR A 66 -2.56 -21.94 -3.74
C THR A 66 -4.07 -21.68 -3.65
N ALA A 67 -4.56 -20.61 -4.27
CA ALA A 67 -5.98 -20.27 -4.28
C ALA A 67 -6.76 -21.26 -5.14
N LYS A 68 -7.98 -21.56 -4.70
CA LYS A 68 -8.94 -22.41 -5.41
C LYS A 68 -10.02 -21.55 -6.06
N ALA A 69 -10.75 -22.14 -7.01
CA ALA A 69 -11.94 -21.50 -7.56
C ALA A 69 -12.92 -21.12 -6.42
N GLY A 70 -13.41 -19.88 -6.46
CA GLY A 70 -14.29 -19.30 -5.45
C GLY A 70 -13.59 -18.81 -4.17
N ASP A 71 -12.27 -18.86 -4.09
CA ASP A 71 -11.52 -18.19 -3.03
C ASP A 71 -11.43 -16.69 -3.29
N ILE A 72 -11.34 -15.91 -2.22
CA ILE A 72 -10.96 -14.51 -2.31
C ILE A 72 -9.44 -14.44 -2.50
N VAL A 73 -9.00 -13.55 -3.38
CA VAL A 73 -7.59 -13.24 -3.56
C VAL A 73 -7.38 -11.73 -3.53
N LEU A 74 -6.20 -11.28 -3.14
CA LEU A 74 -5.78 -9.89 -3.33
C LEU A 74 -4.88 -9.83 -4.55
N THR A 75 -5.22 -8.98 -5.52
CA THR A 75 -4.46 -8.81 -6.77
C THR A 75 -4.68 -7.43 -7.37
N ILE A 76 -3.91 -7.10 -8.40
CA ILE A 76 -3.97 -5.82 -9.10
C ILE A 76 -5.00 -5.84 -10.23
N ASP A 77 -5.41 -4.65 -10.68
CA ASP A 77 -6.37 -4.49 -11.77
C ASP A 77 -5.73 -4.70 -13.15
N GLU A 78 -6.51 -5.15 -14.12
CA GLU A 78 -6.05 -5.39 -15.50
C GLU A 78 -5.34 -4.16 -16.11
N ALA A 79 -5.90 -2.96 -15.90
CA ALA A 79 -5.28 -1.72 -16.37
C ALA A 79 -3.89 -1.50 -15.75
N LYS A 80 -3.71 -1.90 -14.48
CA LYS A 80 -2.42 -1.80 -13.80
C LYS A 80 -1.44 -2.86 -14.30
N ILE A 81 -1.90 -4.06 -14.64
CA ILE A 81 -1.06 -5.09 -15.29
C ILE A 81 -0.49 -4.53 -16.60
N ALA A 82 -1.34 -3.93 -17.45
CA ALA A 82 -0.92 -3.34 -18.72
C ALA A 82 0.08 -2.18 -18.54
N GLU A 83 -0.15 -1.30 -17.56
CA GLU A 83 0.78 -0.20 -17.23
C GLU A 83 2.17 -0.73 -16.84
N ILE A 84 2.21 -1.75 -15.97
CA ILE A 84 3.45 -2.37 -15.50
C ILE A 84 4.17 -3.06 -16.66
N ALA A 85 3.45 -3.82 -17.48
CA ALA A 85 3.97 -4.47 -18.69
C ALA A 85 4.58 -3.47 -19.68
N GLY A 86 4.05 -2.25 -19.73
CA GLY A 86 4.56 -1.14 -20.55
C GLY A 86 5.91 -0.55 -20.11
N GLY A 87 6.57 -1.12 -19.08
CA GLY A 87 7.93 -0.74 -18.68
C GLY A 87 8.00 0.43 -17.69
N ALA A 88 7.00 0.56 -16.80
CA ALA A 88 7.05 1.56 -15.73
C ALA A 88 8.30 1.36 -14.84
N LYS A 89 9.09 2.42 -14.64
CA LYS A 89 10.37 2.36 -13.89
C LYS A 89 10.21 2.05 -12.40
N ASP A 90 9.16 2.59 -11.77
CA ASP A 90 8.82 2.41 -10.36
C ASP A 90 7.31 2.18 -10.24
N PRO A 91 6.80 1.02 -10.69
CA PRO A 91 5.38 0.78 -10.72
C PRO A 91 4.80 0.79 -9.31
N THR A 92 3.67 1.47 -9.14
CA THR A 92 2.88 1.44 -7.90
C THR A 92 1.59 0.67 -8.15
N ALA A 93 1.16 -0.12 -7.17
CA ALA A 93 -0.08 -0.88 -7.31
C ALA A 93 -0.89 -0.96 -6.03
N ILE A 94 -2.21 -1.07 -6.20
CA ILE A 94 -3.16 -1.36 -5.15
C ILE A 94 -3.65 -2.78 -5.37
N PHE A 95 -3.53 -3.62 -4.35
CA PHE A 95 -4.03 -4.98 -4.37
C PHE A 95 -5.47 -4.96 -3.84
N ASN A 96 -6.44 -5.28 -4.68
CA ASN A 96 -7.86 -5.29 -4.36
C ASN A 96 -8.35 -6.73 -4.23
N ASN A 97 -9.43 -6.93 -3.47
CA ASN A 97 -10.06 -8.23 -3.34
C ASN A 97 -10.79 -8.62 -4.65
N ARG A 98 -10.50 -9.80 -5.16
CA ARG A 98 -11.11 -10.42 -6.34
C ARG A 98 -11.55 -11.83 -6.00
N VAL A 99 -12.43 -12.41 -6.82
CA VAL A 99 -12.78 -13.82 -6.73
C VAL A 99 -11.92 -14.60 -7.71
N MET A 100 -11.26 -15.65 -7.24
CA MET A 100 -10.57 -16.60 -8.10
C MET A 100 -11.61 -17.37 -8.92
N VAL A 101 -11.57 -17.27 -10.26
CA VAL A 101 -12.50 -17.99 -11.15
C VAL A 101 -11.87 -19.33 -11.53
N THR A 102 -10.70 -19.28 -12.15
CA THR A 102 -9.98 -20.46 -12.63
C THR A 102 -8.51 -20.34 -12.23
N PRO A 103 -8.03 -21.13 -11.25
CA PRO A 103 -6.60 -21.16 -10.94
C PRO A 103 -5.84 -21.83 -12.08
N GLY A 104 -4.74 -21.21 -12.52
CA GLY A 104 -3.84 -21.79 -13.50
C GLY A 104 -2.41 -21.93 -12.97
N GLU A 105 -1.56 -22.60 -13.74
CA GLU A 105 -0.20 -22.93 -13.34
C GLU A 105 0.66 -21.66 -13.10
N LEU A 106 0.64 -20.72 -14.05
CA LEU A 106 1.42 -19.49 -14.01
C LEU A 106 0.55 -18.22 -14.01
N GLU A 107 -0.66 -18.33 -14.52
CA GLU A 107 -1.61 -17.24 -14.68
C GLU A 107 -3.00 -17.77 -14.32
N SER A 108 -3.78 -16.97 -13.59
CA SER A 108 -5.12 -17.35 -13.15
C SER A 108 -6.14 -16.34 -13.64
N GLU A 109 -7.38 -16.80 -13.83
CA GLU A 109 -8.51 -15.92 -14.12
C GLU A 109 -9.18 -15.48 -12.81
N VAL A 110 -9.41 -14.18 -12.68
CA VAL A 110 -10.07 -13.56 -11.54
C VAL A 110 -11.27 -12.72 -12.00
N GLU A 111 -12.24 -12.53 -11.11
CA GLU A 111 -13.42 -11.69 -11.32
C GLU A 111 -13.41 -10.51 -10.34
N ASP A 112 -13.65 -9.30 -10.85
CA ASP A 112 -13.80 -8.09 -10.03
C ASP A 112 -15.22 -7.86 -9.52
N SER A 113 -15.40 -6.81 -8.72
CA SER A 113 -16.69 -6.43 -8.15
C SER A 113 -17.74 -6.04 -9.21
N PHE A 114 -17.32 -5.71 -10.44
CA PHE A 114 -18.17 -5.37 -11.57
C PHE A 114 -18.42 -6.57 -12.49
N LYS A 115 -18.07 -7.79 -12.06
CA LYS A 115 -18.22 -9.04 -12.83
C LYS A 115 -17.36 -9.09 -14.09
N LYS A 116 -16.35 -8.24 -14.20
CA LYS A 116 -15.36 -8.35 -15.26
C LYS A 116 -14.34 -9.42 -14.89
N LYS A 117 -14.11 -10.33 -15.84
CA LYS A 117 -13.07 -11.36 -15.75
C LYS A 117 -11.84 -10.92 -16.50
N TYR A 118 -10.67 -11.20 -15.94
CA TYR A 118 -9.39 -10.96 -16.56
C TYR A 118 -8.36 -11.94 -16.03
N LYS A 119 -7.29 -12.14 -16.80
CA LYS A 119 -6.18 -12.98 -16.37
C LYS A 119 -5.10 -12.16 -15.67
N VAL A 120 -4.45 -12.79 -14.70
CA VAL A 120 -3.38 -12.18 -13.92
C VAL A 120 -2.31 -13.22 -13.59
N ALA A 121 -1.04 -12.82 -13.76
CA ALA A 121 0.09 -13.65 -13.37
C ALA A 121 0.02 -13.95 -11.87
N ASN A 122 0.27 -15.20 -11.50
CA ASN A 122 0.19 -15.67 -10.12
C ASN A 122 1.15 -14.93 -9.17
N ALA A 123 2.21 -14.30 -9.72
CA ALA A 123 3.10 -13.40 -8.98
C ALA A 123 2.39 -12.23 -8.29
N TYR A 124 1.28 -11.76 -8.86
CA TYR A 124 0.45 -10.69 -8.30
C TYR A 124 -0.71 -11.20 -7.44
N ILE A 125 -0.82 -12.51 -7.21
CA ILE A 125 -1.92 -13.09 -6.46
C ILE A 125 -1.47 -13.41 -5.04
N ILE A 126 -2.17 -12.83 -4.07
CA ILE A 126 -2.11 -13.23 -2.66
C ILE A 126 -3.38 -14.00 -2.35
N ALA A 127 -3.26 -15.28 -2.06
CA ALA A 127 -4.39 -16.13 -1.72
C ALA A 127 -4.90 -15.82 -0.31
N ILE A 128 -6.23 -15.73 -0.15
CA ILE A 128 -6.90 -15.68 1.15
C ILE A 128 -7.61 -17.02 1.37
N PRO A 129 -6.93 -18.05 1.93
CA PRO A 129 -7.55 -19.33 2.25
C PRO A 129 -8.72 -19.17 3.23
N LYS A 130 -9.71 -20.04 3.04
CA LYS A 130 -10.86 -20.16 3.93
C LYS A 130 -10.50 -20.77 5.28
N GLY A 131 -11.31 -20.50 6.30
CA GLY A 131 -11.23 -21.10 7.63
C GLY A 131 -10.14 -20.53 8.53
N GLN A 132 -9.56 -19.38 8.17
CA GLN A 132 -8.58 -18.70 9.03
C GLN A 132 -9.25 -18.25 10.34
N LYS A 133 -8.49 -18.31 11.43
CA LYS A 133 -8.91 -17.87 12.76
C LYS A 133 -7.79 -17.05 13.37
N ALA A 134 -8.12 -15.90 13.95
CA ALA A 134 -7.17 -15.04 14.62
C ALA A 134 -7.51 -14.88 16.11
N LYS A 135 -6.49 -14.55 16.92
CA LYS A 135 -6.64 -14.17 18.33
C LYS A 135 -6.22 -12.72 18.55
N VAL A 136 -6.65 -12.13 19.66
CA VAL A 136 -6.19 -10.81 20.10
C VAL A 136 -4.66 -10.75 20.08
N GLY A 137 -4.13 -9.70 19.49
CA GLY A 137 -2.70 -9.45 19.32
C GLY A 137 -2.06 -10.08 18.08
N ASP A 138 -2.80 -10.88 17.31
CA ASP A 138 -2.33 -11.29 15.98
C ASP A 138 -2.39 -10.11 15.00
N VAL A 139 -1.57 -10.19 13.95
CA VAL A 139 -1.68 -9.34 12.77
C VAL A 139 -2.20 -10.18 11.61
N VAL A 140 -3.15 -9.61 10.86
CA VAL A 140 -3.75 -10.24 9.68
C VAL A 140 -3.54 -9.40 8.44
N LEU A 141 -3.40 -10.03 7.28
CA LEU A 141 -3.50 -9.38 5.98
C LEU A 141 -4.92 -9.53 5.46
N THR A 142 -5.53 -8.41 5.07
CA THR A 142 -6.92 -8.29 4.62
C THR A 142 -7.04 -7.12 3.64
N TRP A 143 -8.23 -6.55 3.49
CA TRP A 143 -8.50 -5.30 2.79
C TRP A 143 -9.50 -4.44 3.60
N TRP A 144 -9.72 -3.19 3.19
CA TRP A 144 -10.80 -2.37 3.74
C TRP A 144 -12.16 -3.02 3.54
N GLN A 145 -12.85 -3.40 4.62
CA GLN A 145 -14.10 -4.17 4.49
C GLN A 145 -15.25 -3.36 3.86
N SER A 146 -15.18 -2.03 3.95
CA SER A 146 -16.11 -1.10 3.29
C SER A 146 -15.76 -0.80 1.83
N GLY A 147 -14.67 -1.34 1.29
CA GLY A 147 -14.19 -1.00 -0.04
C GLY A 147 -13.17 -2.00 -0.57
N GLY A 148 -12.09 -1.48 -1.16
CA GLY A 148 -10.98 -2.26 -1.69
C GLY A 148 -9.65 -1.70 -1.22
N GLY A 149 -8.58 -2.46 -1.46
CA GLY A 149 -7.22 -2.09 -1.09
C GLY A 149 -6.73 -2.90 0.10
N MET A 150 -5.64 -3.63 -0.13
CA MET A 150 -4.96 -4.47 0.82
C MET A 150 -4.54 -3.66 2.05
N MET A 151 -4.81 -4.22 3.22
CA MET A 151 -4.49 -3.66 4.52
C MET A 151 -3.95 -4.73 5.46
N ARG A 152 -3.22 -4.29 6.47
CA ARG A 152 -2.87 -5.12 7.62
C ARG A 152 -3.70 -4.66 8.81
N GLY A 153 -4.21 -5.60 9.59
CA GLY A 153 -5.03 -5.33 10.77
C GLY A 153 -4.40 -5.93 12.02
N TYR A 154 -4.34 -5.18 13.11
CA TYR A 154 -4.03 -5.67 14.44
C TYR A 154 -5.31 -6.11 15.12
N VAL A 155 -5.39 -7.37 15.55
CA VAL A 155 -6.60 -7.92 16.16
C VAL A 155 -6.76 -7.39 17.58
N THR A 156 -7.80 -6.59 17.80
CA THR A 156 -8.13 -5.99 19.09
C THR A 156 -9.20 -6.79 19.83
N GLU A 157 -10.09 -7.47 19.11
CA GLU A 157 -11.13 -8.34 19.68
C GLU A 157 -11.27 -9.61 18.85
N ALA A 158 -11.48 -10.75 19.50
CA ALA A 158 -11.59 -12.05 18.82
C ALA A 158 -12.58 -13.00 19.52
N ALA A 159 -13.71 -12.45 20.02
CA ALA A 159 -14.77 -13.27 20.61
C ALA A 159 -15.30 -14.33 19.62
N ASN A 160 -15.37 -13.97 18.34
CA ASN A 160 -15.43 -14.92 17.23
C ASN A 160 -14.09 -14.89 16.46
N PRO A 161 -13.22 -15.91 16.58
CA PRO A 161 -11.93 -15.95 15.89
C PRO A 161 -12.00 -15.91 14.37
N ALA A 162 -13.13 -16.29 13.76
CA ALA A 162 -13.34 -16.25 12.31
C ALA A 162 -13.81 -14.87 11.81
N GLU A 163 -14.21 -13.98 12.72
CA GLU A 163 -14.68 -12.62 12.43
C GLU A 163 -14.12 -11.64 13.47
N PRO A 164 -12.79 -11.49 13.56
CA PRO A 164 -12.16 -10.62 14.55
C PRO A 164 -12.46 -9.14 14.25
N THR A 165 -12.43 -8.31 15.30
CA THR A 165 -12.33 -6.85 15.16
C THR A 165 -10.85 -6.51 15.03
N VAL A 166 -10.51 -5.71 14.02
CA VAL A 166 -9.15 -5.25 13.79
C VAL A 166 -9.07 -3.75 13.75
N ARG A 167 -7.96 -3.21 14.26
CA ARG A 167 -7.51 -1.85 13.99
C ARG A 167 -6.54 -1.89 12.81
N TYR A 168 -6.78 -1.07 11.79
CA TYR A 168 -5.88 -1.04 10.63
C TYR A 168 -4.51 -0.43 10.94
N LEU A 169 -3.45 -1.09 10.48
CA LEU A 169 -2.07 -0.62 10.60
C LEU A 169 -1.70 0.36 9.47
N GLY A 170 -0.80 1.29 9.76
CA GLY A 170 -0.32 2.33 8.86
C GLY A 170 -1.28 3.50 8.68
N MET A 171 -2.30 3.61 9.53
CA MET A 171 -3.30 4.67 9.49
C MET A 171 -2.87 5.88 10.31
N SER A 172 -3.18 7.08 9.80
CA SER A 172 -3.03 8.29 10.62
C SER A 172 -3.99 8.25 11.81
N PRO A 173 -3.69 8.92 12.95
CA PRO A 173 -4.59 8.92 14.11
C PRO A 173 -6.02 9.40 13.81
N ARG A 174 -6.21 10.23 12.77
CA ARG A 174 -7.53 10.72 12.34
C ARG A 174 -8.33 9.67 11.57
N GLU A 175 -7.67 8.65 11.06
CA GLU A 175 -8.23 7.61 10.21
C GLU A 175 -8.12 6.22 10.86
N ASP A 176 -7.67 6.16 12.11
CA ASP A 176 -7.53 4.93 12.89
C ASP A 176 -8.93 4.37 13.17
N LYS A 177 -9.34 3.44 12.30
CA LYS A 177 -10.66 2.82 12.30
C LYS A 177 -10.52 1.36 12.67
N SER A 178 -11.55 0.87 13.36
CA SER A 178 -11.72 -0.55 13.61
C SER A 178 -12.82 -1.11 12.72
N ASP A 179 -12.55 -2.25 12.10
CA ASP A 179 -13.53 -2.99 11.29
C ASP A 179 -13.66 -4.41 11.84
N LYS A 180 -14.89 -4.93 11.86
CA LYS A 180 -15.15 -6.35 12.04
C LYS A 180 -14.93 -7.06 10.72
N LEU A 181 -13.97 -7.98 10.67
CA LEU A 181 -13.67 -8.74 9.47
C LEU A 181 -14.74 -9.78 9.19
N LYS A 182 -14.99 -10.03 7.91
CA LYS A 182 -15.92 -11.07 7.45
C LYS A 182 -15.22 -12.44 7.54
N PRO A 183 -15.98 -13.55 7.61
CA PRO A 183 -15.40 -14.88 7.45
C PRO A 183 -14.63 -14.97 6.13
N ASP A 184 -13.53 -15.74 6.13
CA ASP A 184 -12.70 -15.99 4.95
C ASP A 184 -12.16 -14.72 4.26
N SER A 185 -12.04 -13.62 5.01
CA SER A 185 -11.62 -12.30 4.49
C SER A 185 -10.22 -11.88 4.92
N PHE A 186 -9.42 -12.80 5.46
CA PHE A 186 -8.09 -12.49 5.95
C PHE A 186 -7.18 -13.72 6.01
N ILE A 187 -5.87 -13.48 6.11
CA ILE A 187 -4.88 -14.47 6.52
C ILE A 187 -4.15 -13.98 7.77
N VAL A 188 -3.83 -14.88 8.69
CA VAL A 188 -2.97 -14.55 9.82
C VAL A 188 -1.51 -14.48 9.36
N VAL A 189 -0.84 -13.37 9.65
CA VAL A 189 0.59 -13.19 9.37
C VAL A 189 1.39 -13.89 10.46
N ASN A 190 1.55 -15.20 10.32
CA ASN A 190 2.05 -16.09 11.37
C ASN A 190 3.55 -16.42 11.27
N ASN A 191 4.24 -15.96 10.22
CA ASN A 191 5.68 -16.11 10.06
C ASN A 191 6.28 -14.90 9.32
N GLU A 192 7.59 -14.72 9.49
CA GLU A 192 8.36 -13.57 9.01
C GLU A 192 8.43 -13.42 7.47
N TRP A 193 8.09 -14.47 6.73
CA TRP A 193 8.10 -14.47 5.26
C TRP A 193 6.70 -14.58 4.64
N ALA A 194 5.65 -14.48 5.46
CA ALA A 194 4.27 -14.51 4.99
C ALA A 194 3.91 -13.21 4.24
N PRO A 195 2.96 -13.26 3.30
CA PRO A 195 2.37 -12.04 2.75
C PRO A 195 1.83 -11.14 3.87
N GLY A 196 2.12 -9.84 3.76
CA GLY A 196 1.81 -8.84 4.78
C GLY A 196 2.87 -8.69 5.87
N ALA A 197 3.87 -9.57 5.96
CA ALA A 197 4.96 -9.41 6.92
C ALA A 197 5.83 -8.18 6.59
N PRO A 198 6.30 -7.43 7.60
CA PRO A 198 7.16 -6.28 7.40
C PRO A 198 8.62 -6.69 7.24
N VAL A 199 9.33 -5.95 6.40
CA VAL A 199 10.77 -6.11 6.18
C VAL A 199 11.45 -4.74 6.10
N VAL A 200 12.71 -4.68 6.53
CA VAL A 200 13.65 -3.67 6.07
C VAL A 200 14.26 -4.16 4.77
N SER A 201 14.14 -3.38 3.71
CA SER A 201 14.76 -3.63 2.40
C SER A 201 15.99 -2.75 2.26
N LYS A 202 17.15 -3.33 2.00
CA LYS A 202 18.40 -2.59 1.78
C LYS A 202 18.70 -2.51 0.29
N ASP A 203 19.07 -1.33 -0.18
CA ASP A 203 19.69 -1.16 -1.49
C ASP A 203 20.82 -0.11 -1.45
N ALA A 204 21.40 0.19 -2.62
CA ALA A 204 22.48 1.15 -2.74
C ALA A 204 22.13 2.57 -2.24
N ASN A 205 20.84 2.91 -2.13
CA ASN A 205 20.34 4.21 -1.71
C ASN A 205 19.91 4.24 -0.23
N GLY A 206 20.07 3.13 0.50
CA GLY A 206 19.80 3.05 1.93
C GLY A 206 18.85 1.91 2.31
N THR A 207 18.11 2.10 3.39
CA THR A 207 17.13 1.13 3.88
C THR A 207 15.72 1.70 3.75
N GLU A 208 14.80 0.94 3.18
CA GLU A 208 13.39 1.26 3.11
C GLU A 208 12.55 0.28 3.94
N PHE A 209 11.39 0.74 4.38
CA PHE A 209 10.37 -0.12 4.95
C PHE A 209 9.46 -0.67 3.86
N ALA A 210 9.15 -1.97 3.91
CA ALA A 210 8.27 -2.60 2.95
C ALA A 210 7.49 -3.77 3.55
N TYR A 211 6.49 -4.24 2.81
CA TYR A 211 5.72 -5.44 3.11
C TYR A 211 5.92 -6.50 2.06
N ILE A 212 6.02 -7.75 2.47
CA ILE A 212 6.06 -8.90 1.57
C ILE A 212 4.70 -9.04 0.90
N LEU A 213 4.68 -9.12 -0.43
CA LEU A 213 3.51 -9.49 -1.21
C LEU A 213 3.59 -10.96 -1.62
N ARG A 214 4.77 -11.40 -2.08
CA ARG A 214 4.98 -12.74 -2.61
C ARG A 214 6.42 -13.19 -2.45
N VAL A 215 6.62 -14.46 -2.08
CA VAL A 215 7.93 -15.11 -2.03
C VAL A 215 8.01 -16.18 -3.12
N ASN A 216 9.13 -16.24 -3.83
CA ASN A 216 9.46 -17.27 -4.81
C ASN A 216 10.93 -17.68 -4.67
N GLY A 217 11.19 -18.75 -3.91
CA GLY A 217 12.55 -19.14 -3.55
C GLY A 217 13.28 -18.02 -2.80
N ASP A 218 14.35 -17.51 -3.40
CA ASP A 218 15.14 -16.38 -2.88
C ASP A 218 14.59 -15.01 -3.31
N LYS A 219 13.73 -14.94 -4.32
CA LYS A 219 13.16 -13.66 -4.78
C LYS A 219 11.89 -13.33 -4.02
N VAL A 220 11.74 -12.06 -3.65
CA VAL A 220 10.59 -11.57 -2.90
C VAL A 220 10.05 -10.31 -3.56
N LEU A 221 8.79 -10.34 -3.97
CA LEU A 221 8.04 -9.16 -4.38
C LEU A 221 7.55 -8.43 -3.12
N ILE A 222 7.92 -7.17 -3.00
CA ILE A 222 7.61 -6.30 -1.87
C ILE A 222 6.80 -5.07 -2.32
N SER A 223 6.04 -4.50 -1.39
CA SER A 223 5.38 -3.20 -1.50
C SER A 223 6.04 -2.21 -0.54
N GLY A 224 6.82 -1.27 -1.08
CA GLY A 224 7.55 -0.25 -0.32
C GLY A 224 6.80 1.08 -0.21
N PHE A 225 7.56 2.16 -0.02
CA PHE A 225 7.04 3.52 0.06
C PHE A 225 6.12 3.86 -1.12
N ALA A 226 4.99 4.53 -0.84
CA ALA A 226 3.95 4.85 -1.81
C ALA A 226 3.44 3.64 -2.63
N ARG A 227 3.50 2.43 -2.05
CA ARG A 227 3.10 1.15 -2.67
C ARG A 227 3.91 0.78 -3.93
N LYS A 228 5.14 1.27 -4.04
CA LYS A 228 6.05 0.86 -5.11
C LYS A 228 6.33 -0.63 -5.04
N LEU A 229 6.23 -1.31 -6.18
CA LEU A 229 6.51 -2.73 -6.31
C LEU A 229 7.98 -2.95 -6.68
N ARG A 230 8.65 -3.83 -5.96
CA ARG A 230 10.05 -4.19 -6.19
C ARG A 230 10.29 -5.66 -5.93
N VAL A 231 11.24 -6.25 -6.64
CA VAL A 231 11.82 -7.54 -6.27
C VAL A 231 13.14 -7.32 -5.56
N ARG A 232 13.36 -8.09 -4.50
CA ARG A 232 14.62 -8.18 -3.75
C ARG A 232 14.98 -9.65 -3.52
N SER A 233 16.27 -9.92 -3.33
CA SER A 233 16.70 -11.21 -2.74
C SER A 233 16.32 -11.23 -1.27
N LYS A 234 16.06 -12.41 -0.69
CA LYS A 234 15.90 -12.55 0.76
C LYS A 234 17.13 -12.06 1.52
N ALA A 235 18.32 -12.19 0.94
CA ALA A 235 19.57 -11.71 1.55
C ALA A 235 19.60 -10.18 1.74
N ASP A 236 18.83 -9.43 0.93
CA ASP A 236 18.72 -7.98 1.02
C ASP A 236 17.57 -7.52 1.93
N LEU A 237 16.83 -8.47 2.51
CA LEU A 237 15.67 -8.23 3.37
C LEU A 237 15.94 -8.68 4.79
N THR A 238 15.64 -7.82 5.76
CA THR A 238 15.64 -8.17 7.18
C THR A 238 14.19 -8.18 7.68
N PRO A 239 13.63 -9.34 8.06
CA PRO A 239 12.28 -9.41 8.62
C PRO A 239 12.13 -8.61 9.91
N ILE A 240 10.95 -8.05 10.12
CA ILE A 240 10.57 -7.34 11.33
C ILE A 240 9.44 -8.11 12.02
N SER A 241 9.59 -8.36 13.31
CA SER A 241 8.55 -9.06 14.09
C SER A 241 7.38 -8.12 14.42
N TYR A 242 6.15 -8.62 14.25
CA TYR A 242 4.94 -8.00 14.83
C TYR A 242 4.83 -8.19 16.35
N LYS A 243 5.71 -8.99 16.95
CA LYS A 243 5.81 -9.22 18.39
C LYS A 243 7.12 -8.63 18.89
N PRO A 244 7.10 -7.38 19.38
CA PRO A 244 8.27 -6.73 19.94
C PRO A 244 8.94 -7.57 21.04
N THR A 245 10.25 -7.65 21.01
CA THR A 245 11.09 -8.25 22.08
C THR A 245 11.87 -7.19 22.87
N PHE A 246 11.78 -5.93 22.45
CA PHE A 246 12.37 -4.77 23.13
C PHE A 246 11.48 -4.27 24.26
N LYS A 247 12.07 -3.45 25.14
CA LYS A 247 11.39 -2.81 26.28
C LYS A 247 11.60 -1.30 26.26
N VAL A 248 10.83 -0.57 27.08
CA VAL A 248 11.01 0.87 27.28
C VAL A 248 12.46 1.18 27.67
N GLY A 249 13.04 2.19 27.03
CA GLY A 249 14.43 2.60 27.19
C GLY A 249 15.44 1.89 26.29
N ASP A 250 15.06 0.79 25.60
CA ASP A 250 15.96 0.16 24.62
C ASP A 250 16.21 1.08 23.41
N GLU A 251 17.45 1.06 22.91
CA GLU A 251 17.80 1.61 21.60
C GLU A 251 17.34 0.65 20.49
N VAL A 252 16.74 1.21 19.45
CA VAL A 252 16.10 0.49 18.34
C VAL A 252 16.30 1.27 17.03
N LYS A 253 15.95 0.65 15.91
CA LYS A 253 15.70 1.35 14.63
C LYS A 253 14.20 1.37 14.37
N ALA A 254 13.68 2.52 13.95
CA ALA A 254 12.25 2.72 13.78
C ALA A 254 11.92 3.42 12.45
N SER A 255 10.72 3.17 11.92
CA SER A 255 10.29 3.69 10.63
C SER A 255 9.90 5.18 10.68
N PHE A 256 10.66 6.02 9.99
CA PHE A 256 10.36 7.43 9.78
C PHE A 256 10.27 7.72 8.29
N MET A 257 9.03 7.98 7.81
CA MET A 257 8.72 8.25 6.41
C MET A 257 9.18 7.13 5.47
N SER A 258 10.42 7.19 4.97
CA SER A 258 11.00 6.21 4.05
C SER A 258 12.25 5.51 4.59
N SER A 259 12.72 5.83 5.80
CA SER A 259 13.95 5.27 6.39
C SER A 259 13.71 4.57 7.73
N PHE A 260 14.70 3.78 8.15
CA PHE A 260 14.81 3.21 9.49
C PHE A 260 15.91 3.93 10.25
N ASP A 261 15.51 4.85 11.13
CA ASP A 261 16.45 5.71 11.85
C ASP A 261 16.61 5.25 13.31
N PRO A 262 17.77 5.50 13.95
CA PRO A 262 17.96 5.24 15.37
C PRO A 262 16.95 5.99 16.24
N ALA A 263 16.38 5.27 17.22
CA ALA A 263 15.41 5.80 18.17
C ALA A 263 15.50 5.06 19.52
N THR A 264 14.87 5.64 20.54
CA THR A 264 14.68 4.99 21.86
C THR A 264 13.20 4.68 22.08
N VAL A 265 12.90 3.52 22.65
CA VAL A 265 11.52 3.13 22.99
C VAL A 265 11.01 3.95 24.18
N VAL A 266 9.91 4.67 24.01
CA VAL A 266 9.29 5.52 25.04
C VAL A 266 8.14 4.78 25.75
N SER A 267 7.27 4.10 24.98
CA SER A 267 6.18 3.30 25.55
C SER A 267 5.76 2.20 24.59
N ILE A 268 5.13 1.14 25.14
CA ILE A 268 4.62 0.00 24.38
C ILE A 268 3.18 -0.21 24.82
N ASP A 269 2.23 -0.18 23.88
CA ASP A 269 0.83 -0.52 24.11
C ASP A 269 0.47 -1.80 23.34
N PRO A 270 0.56 -2.97 23.98
CA PRO A 270 0.20 -4.24 23.36
C PRO A 270 -1.30 -4.43 23.20
N LYS A 271 -2.17 -3.55 23.73
CA LYS A 271 -3.62 -3.66 23.49
C LYS A 271 -4.00 -3.09 22.14
N THR A 272 -3.31 -2.05 21.71
CA THR A 272 -3.54 -1.37 20.43
C THR A 272 -2.49 -1.73 19.37
N GLY A 273 -1.45 -2.47 19.74
CA GLY A 273 -0.35 -2.82 18.85
C GLY A 273 0.49 -1.61 18.46
N LYS A 274 0.67 -0.67 19.40
CA LYS A 274 1.39 0.59 19.22
C LYS A 274 2.68 0.62 20.02
N VAL A 275 3.67 1.32 19.48
CA VAL A 275 4.92 1.64 20.17
C VAL A 275 5.23 3.11 19.94
N LYS A 276 5.49 3.85 21.02
CA LYS A 276 6.02 5.21 20.93
C LYS A 276 7.53 5.16 20.96
N VAL A 277 8.17 5.82 20.01
CA VAL A 277 9.62 5.96 19.95
C VAL A 277 10.02 7.43 19.89
N LYS A 278 11.25 7.71 20.32
CA LYS A 278 11.88 9.03 20.21
C LYS A 278 13.10 8.92 19.31
N ARG A 279 13.01 9.53 18.12
CA ARG A 279 14.11 9.63 17.15
C ARG A 279 15.24 10.45 17.74
N VAL A 280 16.49 10.05 17.47
CA VAL A 280 17.66 10.75 18.03
C VAL A 280 17.95 12.07 17.29
N ARG A 281 17.85 12.11 15.94
CA ARG A 281 18.13 13.31 15.12
C ARG A 281 17.29 13.40 13.82
N PRO A 282 16.54 14.48 13.59
CA PRO A 282 16.08 15.43 14.62
C PRO A 282 15.30 14.71 15.73
N GLU A 283 15.22 15.35 16.88
CA GLU A 283 14.44 14.85 18.01
C GLU A 283 12.95 14.92 17.67
N GLU A 284 12.31 13.76 17.60
CA GLU A 284 10.90 13.61 17.23
C GLU A 284 10.32 12.42 17.97
N GLU A 285 9.20 12.60 18.66
CA GLU A 285 8.40 11.48 19.18
C GLU A 285 7.35 11.07 18.15
N LYS A 286 7.21 9.76 17.95
CA LYS A 286 6.26 9.21 17.00
C LYS A 286 5.63 7.94 17.53
N ASP A 287 4.30 7.87 17.40
CA ASP A 287 3.55 6.63 17.58
C ASP A 287 3.64 5.81 16.29
N LEU A 288 4.12 4.58 16.43
CA LEU A 288 4.30 3.61 15.36
C LEU A 288 3.50 2.35 15.65
N ASP A 289 3.23 1.59 14.61
CA ASP A 289 2.62 0.27 14.74
C ASP A 289 3.67 -0.81 15.05
N PHE A 290 3.24 -1.90 15.67
CA PHE A 290 4.04 -3.12 15.71
C PHE A 290 4.43 -3.52 14.29
N GLY A 291 5.69 -3.98 14.11
CA GLY A 291 6.27 -4.24 12.81
C GLY A 291 6.92 -3.03 12.12
N GLU A 292 6.92 -1.85 12.75
CA GLU A 292 7.63 -0.65 12.26
C GLU A 292 8.88 -0.31 13.09
N VAL A 293 9.27 -1.19 14.02
CA VAL A 293 10.42 -1.03 14.91
C VAL A 293 11.18 -2.35 15.01
N THR A 294 12.51 -2.30 14.88
CA THR A 294 13.42 -3.44 15.05
C THR A 294 14.54 -3.09 16.02
N LYS A 295 15.08 -4.10 16.70
CA LYS A 295 16.35 -3.97 17.42
C LYS A 295 17.52 -4.04 16.45
#